data_AF-A0A9P6UTY7-F1
#
_entry.id   AF-A0A9P6UTY7-F1
#
_cell.length_a   1.000
_cell.length_b   1.000
_cell.length_c   1.000
_cell.angle_alpha   90.00
_cell.angle_beta   90.00
_cell.angle_gamma   90.00
#
_symmetry.space_group_name_H-M   'P 1'
#
loop_
_entity.id
_entity.type
_entity.pdbx_description
1 polymer ?
#
loop_
_entity_poly.entity_id
_entity_poly.type
_entity_poly.pdbx_seq_one_letter_code
_entity_poly.pdbx_strand_id
1 'polypeptide(L)'
;MSQLRAFLRTIRPTQSEEPVIRFETEPGEQMQVDWVEFRKGSDPLYAFCATLGYSRVSYVEFVTDMKAQTLIECHQRAFESFGGVVKRVLYDNMKTIVLERDVYSEGEHRFHPGFLDYSKHSGFLIKLCRPYRAQTKGKVERFNGYLRRSFYVPLVSQLRAVGLKLDAVTANREVRCWLDEIANERIHGTTKVKPNARLQEERRYLQVVPEPWRGKIAAARPQRKMPVIKEAPKRPAVVTERLNQEVPVQHELSVYEHLRIGSLCSALNLPFVAQGYSAAAQNAAKQELAYSDFLEELLKQEAAGRKARQQSVLTRMAGFPAIKTLDDFNYEFAKGVKKAQLEELAALNFVERNENVVLVGPSGVGKTHLAIALGYRAAQAGIKTRFTTAADLMLLLTTAYQQNNMKATLHRTIKAYRLMIIDEVGYVPMNREQANLFFQVIATLYEKSSVIVTSNLPFGQWDTTFAQDTTLTAALLDRLLHHAHIVPIAGDSYRLRHQRQAGMIHPIVYQF
;
A
#
# COMPACT_ATOMS: atom_id res chain seq x y z
N MET A 1 3.87 -2.26 21.62
CA MET A 1 4.37 -1.18 22.50
C MET A 1 4.57 -1.79 23.89
N SER A 2 5.76 -1.71 24.48
CA SER A 2 6.05 -2.37 25.78
C SER A 2 5.36 -1.66 26.94
N GLN A 3 4.98 -2.41 27.98
CA GLN A 3 4.31 -1.91 29.19
C GLN A 3 5.09 -0.76 29.88
N LEU A 4 6.43 -0.79 29.78
CA LEU A 4 7.32 0.27 30.26
C LEU A 4 7.06 1.64 29.58
N ARG A 5 6.74 1.66 28.27
CA ARG A 5 6.42 2.90 27.55
C ARG A 5 5.04 3.45 27.92
N ALA A 6 4.11 2.59 28.35
CA ALA A 6 2.81 3.03 28.82
C ALA A 6 2.91 3.70 30.20
N PHE A 7 3.69 3.11 31.11
CA PHE A 7 3.95 3.64 32.45
C PHE A 7 4.76 4.95 32.45
N LEU A 8 5.77 5.08 31.58
CA LEU A 8 6.52 6.34 31.48
C LEU A 8 5.69 7.52 30.96
N ARG A 9 4.56 7.25 30.31
CA ARG A 9 3.67 8.28 29.77
C ARG A 9 2.75 8.89 30.84
N THR A 10 2.50 8.20 31.95
CA THR A 10 1.71 8.72 33.07
C THR A 10 2.52 9.60 34.02
N ILE A 11 3.86 9.53 33.96
CA ILE A 11 4.77 10.27 34.85
C ILE A 11 5.31 11.55 34.19
N ARG A 12 5.29 11.66 32.85
CA ARG A 12 5.76 12.86 32.17
C ARG A 12 4.74 13.99 32.34
N PRO A 13 5.11 15.15 32.91
CA PRO A 13 4.25 16.31 32.91
C PRO A 13 3.93 16.70 31.47
N THR A 14 2.66 16.79 31.14
CA THR A 14 2.17 17.28 29.85
C THR A 14 2.65 18.73 29.72
N GLN A 15 3.66 18.98 28.89
CA GLN A 15 4.00 20.34 28.51
C GLN A 15 2.73 20.97 27.95
N SER A 16 2.31 22.09 28.53
CA SER A 16 1.25 22.92 27.97
C SER A 16 1.63 23.27 26.54
N GLU A 17 0.86 22.78 25.56
CA GLU A 17 1.05 23.15 24.17
C GLU A 17 0.84 24.67 24.07
N GLU A 18 1.92 25.43 23.89
CA GLU A 18 1.81 26.83 23.52
C GLU A 18 0.91 26.93 22.27
N PRO A 19 -0.08 27.83 22.24
CA PRO A 19 -0.93 27.99 21.08
C PRO A 19 -0.05 28.34 19.88
N VAL A 20 -0.02 27.45 18.88
CA VAL A 20 0.76 27.63 17.67
C VAL A 20 0.18 28.82 16.90
N ILE A 21 0.70 30.02 17.13
CA ILE A 21 0.40 31.21 16.31
C ILE A 21 1.03 30.95 14.94
N ARG A 22 0.22 30.43 14.01
CA ARG A 22 0.63 30.14 12.64
C ARG A 22 0.67 31.47 11.87
N PHE A 23 1.85 32.08 11.77
CA PHE A 23 2.06 33.25 10.91
C PHE A 23 1.77 32.88 9.44
N GLU A 24 0.71 33.46 8.88
CA GLU A 24 0.53 33.53 7.42
C GLU A 24 1.60 34.47 6.85
N THR A 25 2.05 34.21 5.63
CA THR A 25 3.12 35.01 5.00
C THR A 25 2.49 35.77 3.86
N GLU A 26 2.81 37.06 3.73
CA GLU A 26 2.37 37.92 2.63
C GLU A 26 2.80 37.37 1.26
N PRO A 27 2.05 37.68 0.18
CA PRO A 27 2.43 37.31 -1.19
C PRO A 27 3.85 37.78 -1.55
N GLY A 28 4.67 36.88 -2.10
CA GLY A 28 6.03 37.19 -2.56
C GLY A 28 7.06 37.42 -1.46
N GLU A 29 6.68 37.33 -0.19
CA GLU A 29 7.59 37.62 0.93
C GLU A 29 8.55 36.47 1.25
N GLN A 30 8.08 35.22 1.23
CA GLN A 30 8.87 34.07 1.71
C GLN A 30 8.72 32.81 0.88
N MET A 31 9.84 32.10 0.68
CA MET A 31 9.91 30.70 0.26
C MET A 31 10.63 29.85 1.31
N GLN A 32 10.24 28.59 1.48
CA GLN A 32 10.92 27.63 2.35
C GLN A 32 11.57 26.54 1.50
N VAL A 33 12.87 26.30 1.70
CA VAL A 33 13.66 25.36 0.91
C VAL A 33 14.23 24.26 1.76
N ASP A 34 14.08 23.01 1.33
CA ASP A 34 14.60 21.83 2.01
C ASP A 34 15.25 20.82 1.06
N TRP A 35 16.16 20.01 1.62
CA TRP A 35 16.68 18.83 0.96
C TRP A 35 16.09 17.58 1.55
N VAL A 36 15.54 16.74 0.67
CA VAL A 36 14.92 15.49 1.05
C VAL A 36 15.81 14.35 0.58
N GLU A 37 16.36 13.61 1.54
CA GLU A 37 17.18 12.44 1.23
C GLU A 37 16.31 11.20 0.98
N PHE A 38 16.45 10.58 -0.19
CA PHE A 38 15.73 9.36 -0.56
C PHE A 38 16.64 8.14 -0.59
N ARG A 39 17.88 8.30 -1.08
CA ARG A 39 18.90 7.23 -1.09
C ARG A 39 20.29 7.78 -0.78
N LYS A 40 21.09 6.97 -0.08
CA LYS A 40 22.52 7.18 0.20
C LYS A 40 23.37 6.07 -0.42
N GLY A 41 24.66 6.33 -0.61
CA GLY A 41 25.64 5.31 -1.03
C GLY A 41 26.18 5.56 -2.44
N SER A 42 26.37 4.48 -3.20
CA SER A 42 26.94 4.53 -4.55
C SER A 42 26.01 5.12 -5.62
N ASP A 43 24.71 5.21 -5.34
CA ASP A 43 23.69 5.82 -6.19
C ASP A 43 22.76 6.70 -5.33
N PRO A 44 23.27 7.88 -4.92
CA PRO A 44 22.54 8.81 -4.09
C PRO A 44 21.42 9.50 -4.86
N LEU A 45 20.29 9.73 -4.18
CA LEU A 45 19.15 10.45 -4.73
C LEU A 45 18.59 11.39 -3.66
N TYR A 46 18.64 12.67 -3.97
CA TYR A 46 18.14 13.76 -3.14
C TYR A 46 17.06 14.51 -3.93
N ALA A 47 16.17 15.22 -3.24
CA ALA A 47 15.29 16.18 -3.87
C ALA A 47 15.42 17.55 -3.23
N PHE A 48 15.61 18.55 -4.07
CA PHE A 48 15.43 19.95 -3.76
C PHE A 48 13.93 20.21 -3.71
N CYS A 49 13.43 20.70 -2.57
CA CYS A 49 12.02 21.07 -2.40
C CYS A 49 11.95 22.55 -2.05
N ALA A 50 11.24 23.33 -2.85
CA ALA A 50 10.97 24.74 -2.60
C ALA A 50 9.46 24.97 -2.53
N THR A 51 8.97 25.50 -1.41
CA THR A 51 7.54 25.80 -1.22
C THR A 51 7.33 27.27 -0.92
N LEU A 52 6.48 27.94 -1.70
CA LEU A 52 6.09 29.33 -1.47
C LEU A 52 5.26 29.49 -0.19
N GLY A 53 5.50 30.59 0.52
CA GLY A 53 4.91 30.87 1.83
C GLY A 53 3.42 31.20 1.77
N TYR A 54 2.98 31.94 0.75
CA TYR A 54 1.59 32.37 0.58
C TYR A 54 0.78 31.33 -0.20
N SER A 55 1.08 31.13 -1.49
CA SER A 55 0.30 30.23 -2.37
C SER A 55 0.41 28.75 -2.03
N ARG A 56 1.50 28.32 -1.37
CA ARG A 56 1.84 26.91 -1.09
C ARG A 56 2.15 26.08 -2.33
N VAL A 57 2.35 26.72 -3.49
CA VAL A 57 2.92 26.04 -4.65
C VAL A 57 4.29 25.53 -4.27
N SER A 58 4.58 24.30 -4.67
CA SER A 58 5.86 23.67 -4.45
C SER A 58 6.52 23.30 -5.77
N TYR A 59 7.83 23.48 -5.82
CA TYR A 59 8.73 23.02 -6.87
C TYR A 59 9.62 21.92 -6.30
N VAL A 60 9.87 20.88 -7.09
CA VAL A 60 10.70 19.74 -6.70
C VAL A 60 11.65 19.38 -7.83
N GLU A 61 12.91 19.18 -7.49
CA GLU A 61 13.92 18.71 -8.43
C GLU A 61 14.81 17.64 -7.78
N PHE A 62 14.83 16.45 -8.36
CA PHE A 62 15.67 15.34 -7.98
C PHE A 62 17.09 15.49 -8.54
N VAL A 63 18.08 15.25 -7.69
CA VAL A 63 19.49 15.40 -8.02
C VAL A 63 20.32 14.30 -7.35
N THR A 64 21.51 14.06 -7.87
CA THR A 64 22.45 13.06 -7.35
C THR A 64 23.48 13.64 -6.39
N ASP A 65 23.60 14.98 -6.30
CA ASP A 65 24.44 15.62 -5.29
C ASP A 65 23.80 16.89 -4.71
N MET A 66 24.25 17.27 -3.52
CA MET A 66 23.79 18.46 -2.83
C MET A 66 24.90 19.53 -2.82
N LYS A 67 25.63 19.73 -3.92
CA LYS A 67 26.68 20.76 -3.98
C LYS A 67 26.07 22.16 -4.10
N ALA A 68 26.85 23.19 -3.75
CA ALA A 68 26.43 24.58 -3.86
C ALA A 68 26.04 24.98 -5.29
N GLN A 69 26.72 24.45 -6.32
CA GLN A 69 26.37 24.71 -7.72
C GLN A 69 24.99 24.13 -8.06
N THR A 70 24.76 22.86 -7.75
CA THR A 70 23.48 22.18 -7.95
C THR A 70 22.34 22.91 -7.23
N LEU A 71 22.61 23.41 -6.01
CA LEU A 71 21.66 24.23 -5.27
C LEU A 71 21.29 25.52 -6.03
N ILE A 72 22.27 26.23 -6.58
CA ILE A 72 22.04 27.47 -7.35
C ILE A 72 21.21 27.18 -8.60
N GLU A 73 21.56 26.13 -9.34
CA GLU A 73 20.82 25.72 -10.54
C GLU A 73 19.36 25.37 -10.23
N CYS A 74 19.12 24.64 -9.14
CA CYS A 74 17.77 24.33 -8.67
C CYS A 74 16.97 25.59 -8.30
N HIS A 75 17.60 26.61 -7.70
CA HIS A 75 16.92 27.87 -7.39
C HIS A 75 16.54 28.63 -8.66
N GLN A 76 17.44 28.70 -9.64
CA GLN A 76 17.18 29.38 -10.90
C GLN A 76 15.95 28.78 -11.59
N ARG A 77 15.92 27.45 -11.74
CA ARG A 77 14.78 26.72 -12.35
C ARG A 77 13.50 26.85 -11.52
N ALA A 78 13.61 26.89 -10.19
CA ALA A 78 12.46 27.11 -9.32
C ALA A 78 11.86 28.51 -9.49
N PHE A 79 12.69 29.56 -9.54
CA PHE A 79 12.22 30.94 -9.75
C PHE A 79 11.59 31.12 -11.13
N GLU A 80 12.18 30.51 -12.17
CA GLU A 80 11.58 30.46 -13.51
C GLU A 80 10.21 29.77 -13.49
N SER A 81 10.08 28.64 -12.79
CA SER A 81 8.82 27.91 -12.64
C SER A 81 7.74 28.71 -11.89
N PHE A 82 8.11 29.41 -10.82
CA PHE A 82 7.17 30.28 -10.10
C PHE A 82 6.78 31.52 -10.91
N GLY A 83 7.65 31.97 -11.80
CA GLY A 83 7.51 33.21 -12.58
C GLY A 83 8.01 34.44 -11.83
N GLY A 84 8.95 34.27 -10.89
CA GLY A 84 9.54 35.37 -10.13
C GLY A 84 10.28 34.94 -8.86
N VAL A 85 10.98 35.90 -8.25
CA VAL A 85 11.82 35.69 -7.04
C VAL A 85 11.15 36.27 -5.80
N VAL A 86 11.16 35.52 -4.69
CA VAL A 86 10.66 35.99 -3.39
C VAL A 86 11.66 36.91 -2.69
N LYS A 87 11.18 37.76 -1.78
CA LYS A 87 12.06 38.65 -1.00
C LYS A 87 12.99 37.90 -0.04
N ARG A 88 12.52 36.80 0.56
CA ARG A 88 13.28 36.03 1.55
C ARG A 88 13.18 34.53 1.31
N VAL A 89 14.30 33.83 1.39
CA VAL A 89 14.31 32.37 1.33
C VAL A 89 14.79 31.80 2.65
N LEU A 90 13.98 30.92 3.24
CA LEU A 90 14.22 30.29 4.52
C LEU A 90 14.88 28.93 4.32
N TYR A 91 16.08 28.77 4.89
CA TYR A 91 16.89 27.56 4.82
C TYR A 91 17.14 26.96 6.20
N ASP A 92 17.47 25.67 6.20
CA ASP A 92 18.07 25.02 7.37
C ASP A 92 19.58 25.33 7.45
N ASN A 93 20.23 25.03 8.58
CA ASN A 93 21.65 25.28 8.83
C ASN A 93 22.56 24.29 8.08
N MET A 94 22.45 24.25 6.75
CA MET A 94 23.20 23.33 5.92
C MET A 94 24.54 23.92 5.44
N LYS A 95 25.58 23.07 5.38
CA LYS A 95 26.96 23.47 5.04
C LYS A 95 27.16 24.06 3.64
N THR A 96 26.21 23.84 2.73
CA THR A 96 26.21 24.44 1.38
C THR A 96 25.86 25.93 1.39
N ILE A 97 25.23 26.41 2.46
CA ILE A 97 24.79 27.79 2.63
C ILE A 97 25.64 28.48 3.70
N VAL A 98 26.05 27.76 4.75
CA VAL A 98 26.84 28.29 5.88
C VAL A 98 28.13 27.51 6.03
N LEU A 99 29.28 28.18 5.89
CA LEU A 99 30.60 27.57 6.04
C LEU A 99 31.01 27.47 7.52
N GLU A 100 30.84 28.54 8.31
CA GLU A 100 31.17 28.62 9.75
C GLU A 100 30.20 29.59 10.47
N ARG A 101 29.92 29.36 11.77
CA ARG A 101 29.23 30.31 12.66
C ARG A 101 30.24 30.98 13.58
N ASP A 102 29.97 32.25 13.92
CA ASP A 102 30.63 33.04 14.97
C ASP A 102 32.16 33.05 14.89
N VAL A 103 32.71 33.83 13.97
CA VAL A 103 34.15 34.16 14.04
C VAL A 103 34.38 35.50 14.77
N TYR A 104 33.44 36.46 14.77
CA TYR A 104 33.73 37.79 15.36
C TYR A 104 32.61 38.52 16.17
N SER A 105 31.31 38.20 16.07
CA SER A 105 30.22 38.76 16.94
C SER A 105 28.82 38.18 16.61
N GLU A 106 27.84 38.36 17.51
CA GLU A 106 26.44 37.93 17.31
C GLU A 106 25.86 38.48 15.99
N GLY A 107 25.56 37.58 15.03
CA GLY A 107 24.75 37.90 13.85
C GLY A 107 25.46 37.79 12.49
N GLU A 108 26.79 37.59 12.45
CA GLU A 108 27.51 37.43 11.18
C GLU A 108 27.78 35.94 10.87
N HIS A 109 26.86 35.33 10.12
CA HIS A 109 27.06 34.00 9.56
C HIS A 109 27.97 34.04 8.33
N ARG A 110 29.01 33.18 8.30
CA ARG A 110 29.88 33.07 7.13
C ARG A 110 29.19 32.23 6.05
N PHE A 111 28.44 32.90 5.19
CA PHE A 111 27.76 32.25 4.07
C PHE A 111 28.76 31.73 3.03
N HIS A 112 28.38 30.69 2.30
CA HIS A 112 29.15 30.21 1.16
C HIS A 112 29.28 31.34 0.12
N PRO A 113 30.49 31.82 -0.22
CA PRO A 113 30.68 33.05 -1.00
C PRO A 113 29.93 33.04 -2.33
N GLY A 114 29.98 31.92 -3.06
CA GLY A 114 29.25 31.77 -4.33
C GLY A 114 27.72 31.76 -4.17
N PHE A 115 27.20 31.31 -3.03
CA PHE A 115 25.75 31.30 -2.78
C PHE A 115 25.26 32.67 -2.30
N LEU A 116 26.06 33.36 -1.50
CA LEU A 116 25.80 34.74 -1.11
C LEU A 116 25.80 35.67 -2.31
N ASP A 117 26.78 35.51 -3.22
CA ASP A 117 26.83 36.25 -4.49
C ASP A 117 25.59 35.99 -5.35
N TYR A 118 25.21 34.72 -5.52
CA TYR A 118 23.96 34.34 -6.21
C TYR A 118 22.71 34.97 -5.57
N SER A 119 22.63 35.01 -4.23
CA SER A 119 21.48 35.62 -3.53
C SER A 119 21.37 37.12 -3.77
N LYS A 120 22.50 37.82 -3.84
CA LYS A 120 22.56 39.26 -4.18
C LYS A 120 22.17 39.51 -5.63
N HIS A 121 22.72 38.71 -6.55
CA HIS A 121 22.36 38.74 -7.98
C HIS A 121 20.86 38.50 -8.19
N SER A 122 20.30 37.53 -7.47
CA SER A 122 18.89 37.16 -7.59
C SER A 122 17.94 38.02 -6.75
N GLY A 123 18.46 38.93 -5.93
CA GLY A 123 17.63 39.87 -5.16
C GLY A 123 16.82 39.24 -4.02
N PHE A 124 17.29 38.15 -3.40
CA PHE A 124 16.62 37.56 -2.24
C PHE A 124 17.51 37.52 -0.99
N LEU A 125 16.89 37.66 0.18
CA LEU A 125 17.57 37.57 1.47
C LEU A 125 17.58 36.13 2.00
N ILE A 126 18.76 35.64 2.37
CA ILE A 126 18.93 34.34 3.03
C ILE A 126 18.50 34.49 4.50
N LYS A 127 17.50 33.73 4.94
CA LYS A 127 17.13 33.57 6.35
C LYS A 127 17.43 32.15 6.81
N LEU A 128 18.10 32.00 7.95
CA LEU A 128 18.36 30.71 8.59
C LEU A 128 17.37 30.47 9.74
N CYS A 129 16.95 29.22 9.91
CA CYS A 129 16.19 28.82 11.09
C CYS A 129 17.07 28.91 12.35
N ARG A 130 16.55 29.56 13.41
CA ARG A 130 17.18 29.56 14.73
C ARG A 130 17.10 28.15 15.34
N PRO A 131 18.22 27.55 15.79
CA PRO A 131 18.18 26.26 16.49
C PRO A 131 17.28 26.36 17.73
N TYR A 132 16.55 25.30 18.06
CA TYR A 132 15.65 25.18 19.23
C TYR A 132 14.30 25.92 19.19
N ARG A 133 13.83 26.46 18.04
CA ARG A 133 12.39 26.76 17.83
C ARG A 133 11.79 25.79 16.80
N ALA A 134 11.03 24.81 17.29
CA ALA A 134 10.51 23.68 16.52
C ALA A 134 9.46 23.98 15.42
N GLN A 135 9.24 25.23 15.00
CA GLN A 135 8.03 25.61 14.22
C GLN A 135 8.25 26.64 13.09
N THR A 136 9.46 26.84 12.56
CA THR A 136 9.68 27.85 11.51
C THR A 136 9.57 27.33 10.06
N LYS A 137 9.84 26.04 9.79
CA LYS A 137 9.87 25.45 8.43
C LYS A 137 8.74 24.43 8.16
N GLY A 138 7.66 24.49 8.93
CA GLY A 138 6.58 23.50 8.84
C GLY A 138 5.79 23.49 7.51
N LYS A 139 6.04 24.39 6.54
CA LYS A 139 5.32 24.40 5.25
C LYS A 139 5.92 23.39 4.29
N VAL A 140 7.23 23.50 4.04
CA VAL A 140 7.95 22.57 3.16
C VAL A 140 8.09 21.19 3.79
N GLU A 141 8.24 21.06 5.12
CA GLU A 141 8.29 19.75 5.80
C GLU A 141 7.00 18.93 5.62
N ARG A 142 5.84 19.60 5.74
CA ARG A 142 4.54 18.96 5.47
C ARG A 142 4.43 18.52 4.01
N PHE A 143 4.93 19.34 3.09
CA PHE A 143 4.98 18.99 1.68
C PHE A 143 5.96 17.82 1.41
N ASN A 144 7.12 17.77 2.05
CA ASN A 144 8.08 16.68 1.93
C ASN A 144 7.47 15.34 2.36
N GLY A 145 6.68 15.35 3.44
CA GLY A 145 5.90 14.18 3.84
C GLY A 145 4.87 13.75 2.78
N TYR A 146 4.23 14.71 2.10
CA TYR A 146 3.31 14.44 0.99
C TYR A 146 4.02 13.93 -0.26
N LEU A 147 5.13 14.55 -0.66
CA LEU A 147 6.01 14.10 -1.77
C LEU A 147 6.47 12.65 -1.55
N ARG A 148 6.92 12.31 -0.34
CA ARG A 148 7.35 10.94 -0.03
C ARG A 148 6.21 9.93 -0.19
N ARG A 149 5.04 10.20 0.40
CA ARG A 149 3.93 9.23 0.45
C ARG A 149 3.14 9.13 -0.86
N SER A 150 2.94 10.25 -1.53
CA SER A 150 2.00 10.35 -2.66
C SER A 150 2.68 10.31 -4.02
N PHE A 151 3.99 10.59 -4.09
CA PHE A 151 4.75 10.55 -5.33
C PHE A 151 5.84 9.47 -5.28
N TYR A 152 6.81 9.61 -4.37
CA TYR A 152 8.01 8.77 -4.39
C TYR A 152 7.73 7.29 -4.09
N VAL A 153 6.98 6.98 -3.03
CA VAL A 153 6.68 5.58 -2.66
C VAL A 153 5.88 4.87 -3.76
N PRO A 154 4.80 5.44 -4.32
CA PRO A 154 4.10 4.86 -5.46
C PRO A 154 5.01 4.66 -6.68
N LEU A 155 5.76 5.68 -7.08
CA LEU A 155 6.62 5.63 -8.27
C LEU A 155 7.74 4.59 -8.14
N VAL A 156 8.41 4.54 -6.99
CA VAL A 156 9.43 3.50 -6.72
C VAL A 156 8.80 2.11 -6.68
N SER A 157 7.59 1.97 -6.14
CA SER A 157 6.89 0.68 -6.13
C SER A 157 6.54 0.22 -7.55
N GLN A 158 6.12 1.14 -8.42
CA GLN A 158 5.82 0.85 -9.82
C GLN A 158 7.10 0.45 -10.57
N LEU A 159 8.19 1.21 -10.41
CA LEU A 159 9.46 0.91 -11.07
C LEU A 159 10.08 -0.40 -10.57
N ARG A 160 9.98 -0.71 -9.28
CA ARG A 160 10.42 -2.01 -8.75
C ARG A 160 9.66 -3.18 -9.35
N ALA A 161 8.37 -3.03 -9.63
CA ALA A 161 7.57 -4.09 -10.23
C ALA A 161 8.04 -4.46 -11.65
N VAL A 162 8.73 -3.55 -12.33
CA VAL A 162 9.34 -3.77 -13.65
C VAL A 162 10.87 -3.93 -13.59
N GLY A 163 11.43 -4.15 -12.39
CA GLY A 163 12.86 -4.36 -12.20
C GLY A 163 13.73 -3.10 -12.38
N LEU A 164 13.12 -1.93 -12.57
CA LEU A 164 13.82 -0.67 -12.77
C LEU A 164 14.04 0.06 -11.44
N LYS A 165 15.13 0.84 -11.42
CA LYS A 165 15.47 1.69 -10.28
C LYS A 165 15.22 3.14 -10.67
N LEU A 166 14.55 3.89 -9.80
CA LEU A 166 14.27 5.32 -10.04
C LEU A 166 15.58 6.11 -10.10
N ASP A 167 15.91 6.72 -11.23
CA ASP A 167 17.01 7.68 -11.36
C ASP A 167 16.51 9.13 -11.26
N ALA A 168 17.43 10.09 -11.20
CA ALA A 168 17.08 11.50 -11.05
C ALA A 168 16.34 12.07 -12.28
N VAL A 169 16.68 11.60 -13.49
CA VAL A 169 16.06 12.08 -14.74
C VAL A 169 14.59 11.67 -14.82
N THR A 170 14.32 10.38 -14.59
CA THR A 170 12.96 9.83 -14.53
C THR A 170 12.17 10.48 -13.40
N ALA A 171 12.77 10.61 -12.21
CA ALA A 171 12.13 11.28 -11.09
C ALA A 171 11.74 12.73 -11.42
N ASN A 172 12.59 13.47 -12.12
CA ASN A 172 12.30 14.85 -12.53
C ASN A 172 11.21 14.96 -13.59
N ARG A 173 11.17 14.03 -14.54
CA ARG A 173 10.09 14.00 -15.54
C ARG A 173 8.74 13.76 -14.87
N GLU A 174 8.66 12.72 -14.06
CA GLU A 174 7.42 12.31 -13.39
C GLU A 174 6.98 13.34 -12.33
N VAL A 175 7.92 13.93 -11.59
CA VAL A 175 7.55 14.89 -10.54
C VAL A 175 7.00 16.18 -11.12
N ARG A 176 7.46 16.62 -12.30
CA ARG A 176 6.90 17.81 -12.97
C ARG A 176 5.44 17.59 -13.36
N CYS A 177 5.12 16.49 -14.04
CA CYS A 177 3.73 16.13 -14.35
C CYS A 177 2.88 16.03 -13.08
N TRP A 178 3.39 15.37 -12.04
CA TRP A 178 2.69 15.24 -10.77
C TRP A 178 2.47 16.59 -10.06
N LEU A 179 3.44 17.51 -10.13
CA LEU A 179 3.29 18.85 -9.56
C LEU A 179 2.21 19.65 -10.29
N ASP A 180 2.22 19.61 -11.61
CA ASP A 180 1.34 20.41 -12.46
C ASP A 180 -0.11 19.90 -12.45
N GLU A 181 -0.31 18.58 -12.42
CA GLU A 181 -1.65 17.99 -12.55
C GLU A 181 -2.30 17.65 -11.20
N ILE A 182 -1.49 17.36 -10.17
CA ILE A 182 -1.98 16.81 -8.90
C ILE A 182 -1.60 17.71 -7.73
N ALA A 183 -0.30 17.96 -7.52
CA ALA A 183 0.15 18.57 -6.28
C ALA A 183 -0.29 20.03 -6.20
N ASN A 184 -0.09 20.83 -7.24
CA ASN A 184 -0.42 22.26 -7.22
C ASN A 184 -1.87 22.57 -7.66
N GLU A 185 -2.59 21.57 -8.16
CA GLU A 185 -4.01 21.65 -8.52
C GLU A 185 -4.97 21.16 -7.41
N ARG A 186 -4.46 20.51 -6.36
CA ARG A 186 -5.29 20.04 -5.24
C ARG A 186 -5.85 21.20 -4.41
N ILE A 187 -7.03 21.00 -3.82
CA ILE A 187 -7.51 21.88 -2.75
C ILE A 187 -6.60 21.72 -1.52
N HIS A 188 -5.80 22.74 -1.22
CA HIS A 188 -4.78 22.63 -0.18
C HIS A 188 -5.41 22.69 1.22
N GLY A 189 -5.03 21.75 2.10
CA GLY A 189 -5.74 21.51 3.37
C GLY A 189 -5.77 22.69 4.35
N THR A 190 -4.77 23.58 4.31
CA THR A 190 -4.71 24.79 5.17
C THR A 190 -5.35 26.00 4.51
N THR A 191 -5.04 26.26 3.24
CA THR A 191 -5.48 27.47 2.54
C THR A 191 -6.86 27.32 1.89
N LYS A 192 -7.37 26.08 1.79
CA LYS A 192 -8.66 25.68 1.17
C LYS A 192 -8.85 26.13 -0.29
N VAL A 193 -7.78 26.59 -0.91
CA VAL A 193 -7.73 27.02 -2.31
C VAL A 193 -6.63 26.23 -3.02
N LYS A 194 -6.75 26.09 -4.34
CA LYS A 194 -5.71 25.48 -5.18
C LYS A 194 -4.42 26.31 -5.13
N PRO A 195 -3.25 25.70 -4.89
CA PRO A 195 -1.98 26.43 -4.92
C PRO A 195 -1.75 27.23 -6.20
N ASN A 196 -1.99 26.64 -7.38
CA ASN A 196 -1.82 27.33 -8.66
C ASN A 196 -2.75 28.54 -8.82
N ALA A 197 -3.99 28.47 -8.32
CA ALA A 197 -4.90 29.62 -8.34
C ALA A 197 -4.35 30.78 -7.49
N ARG A 198 -3.85 30.50 -6.27
CA ARG A 198 -3.20 31.53 -5.44
C ARG A 198 -1.87 32.01 -6.01
N LEU A 199 -1.15 31.19 -6.80
CA LEU A 199 0.08 31.64 -7.45
C LEU A 199 -0.19 32.72 -8.50
N GLN A 200 -1.31 32.65 -9.22
CA GLN A 200 -1.67 33.69 -10.19
C GLN A 200 -1.82 35.07 -9.51
N GLU A 201 -2.34 35.09 -8.28
CA GLU A 201 -2.41 36.28 -7.45
C GLU A 201 -1.02 36.69 -6.93
N GLU A 202 -0.24 35.73 -6.43
CA GLU A 202 1.09 35.96 -5.85
C GLU A 202 2.12 36.46 -6.87
N ARG A 203 2.03 36.05 -8.14
CA ARG A 203 2.97 36.41 -9.20
C ARG A 203 3.19 37.92 -9.36
N ARG A 204 2.17 38.74 -9.08
CA ARG A 204 2.26 40.21 -9.17
C ARG A 204 3.16 40.83 -8.10
N TYR A 205 3.43 40.08 -7.03
CA TYR A 205 4.24 40.50 -5.89
C TYR A 205 5.64 39.87 -5.88
N LEU A 206 5.91 38.96 -6.83
CA LEU A 206 7.25 38.40 -7.03
C LEU A 206 8.14 39.38 -7.77
N GLN A 207 9.43 39.38 -7.43
CA GLN A 207 10.45 40.13 -8.13
C GLN A 207 10.73 39.48 -9.49
N VAL A 208 11.25 40.27 -10.44
CA VAL A 208 11.61 39.77 -11.78
C VAL A 208 12.70 38.69 -11.65
N VAL A 209 12.58 37.64 -12.47
CA VAL A 209 13.62 36.60 -12.54
C VAL A 209 14.89 37.23 -13.15
N PRO A 210 16.04 37.15 -12.47
CA PRO A 210 17.29 37.70 -12.98
C PRO A 210 17.79 36.89 -14.17
N GLU A 211 18.65 37.51 -14.99
CA GLU A 211 19.43 36.80 -16.01
C GLU A 211 20.27 35.67 -15.39
N PRO A 212 20.61 34.61 -16.14
CA PRO A 212 21.38 33.47 -15.62
C PRO A 212 22.69 33.92 -14.95
N TRP A 213 22.88 33.53 -13.69
CA TRP A 213 24.08 33.88 -12.93
C TRP A 213 25.33 33.21 -13.51
N ARG A 214 26.35 34.02 -13.87
CA ARG A 214 27.62 33.56 -14.50
C ARG A 214 28.84 33.59 -13.57
N GLY A 215 28.64 33.66 -12.26
CA GLY A 215 29.74 33.76 -11.29
C GLY A 215 30.58 32.48 -11.19
N LYS A 216 31.88 32.63 -10.91
CA LYS A 216 32.78 31.49 -10.64
C LYS A 216 32.64 31.08 -9.18
N ILE A 217 32.16 29.86 -8.93
CA ILE A 217 32.18 29.28 -7.59
C ILE A 217 33.61 28.87 -7.28
N ALA A 218 34.35 29.70 -6.54
CA ALA A 218 35.61 29.26 -5.94
C ALA A 218 35.30 28.05 -5.06
N ALA A 219 35.84 26.88 -5.40
CA ALA A 219 35.62 25.67 -4.63
C ALA A 219 36.01 25.95 -3.17
N ALA A 220 35.03 25.94 -2.28
CA ALA A 220 35.26 26.00 -0.85
C ALA A 220 35.98 24.69 -0.44
N ARG A 221 37.31 24.65 -0.62
CA ARG A 221 38.13 23.66 0.06
C ARG A 221 38.05 24.03 1.53
N PRO A 222 37.50 23.19 2.43
CA PRO A 222 37.80 23.36 3.83
C PRO A 222 39.32 23.33 3.95
N GLN A 223 39.93 24.36 4.54
CA GLN A 223 41.31 24.28 4.98
C GLN A 223 41.35 23.16 6.01
N ARG A 224 41.68 21.96 5.55
CA ARG A 224 41.90 20.80 6.39
C ARG A 224 43.20 21.11 7.13
N LYS A 225 43.14 21.28 8.46
CA LYS A 225 44.30 20.96 9.29
C LYS A 225 44.74 19.56 8.87
N MET A 226 45.98 19.41 8.40
CA MET A 226 46.49 18.16 7.84
C MET A 226 46.24 17.02 8.84
N PRO A 227 45.41 16.01 8.51
CA PRO A 227 45.55 14.72 9.14
C PRO A 227 46.74 14.03 8.46
N VAL A 228 47.59 13.41 9.27
CA VAL A 228 48.66 12.51 8.86
C VAL A 228 48.18 11.62 7.71
N ILE A 229 48.95 11.59 6.61
CA ILE A 229 48.66 10.77 5.43
C ILE A 229 48.65 9.30 5.89
N LYS A 230 47.46 8.68 5.89
CA LYS A 230 47.34 7.24 5.61
C LYS A 230 46.80 7.14 4.19
N GLU A 231 47.55 6.49 3.31
CA GLU A 231 47.17 6.27 1.92
C GLU A 231 45.73 5.78 1.83
N ALA A 232 44.92 6.45 1.00
CA ALA A 232 43.59 5.96 0.70
C ALA A 232 43.72 4.61 -0.03
N PRO A 233 42.92 3.59 0.31
CA PRO A 233 42.99 2.31 -0.37
C PRO A 233 42.72 2.53 -1.87
N LYS A 234 43.66 2.06 -2.71
CA LYS A 234 43.51 2.07 -4.18
C LYS A 234 42.18 1.41 -4.51
N ARG A 235 41.33 2.12 -5.28
CA ARG A 235 40.05 1.57 -5.74
C ARG A 235 40.34 0.25 -6.48
N PRO A 236 39.56 -0.83 -6.24
CA PRO A 236 39.77 -2.10 -6.93
C PRO A 236 39.75 -1.91 -8.45
N ALA A 237 40.64 -2.60 -9.18
CA ALA A 237 40.82 -2.45 -10.63
C ALA A 237 39.50 -2.56 -11.42
N VAL A 238 38.60 -3.44 -10.97
CA VAL A 238 37.25 -3.67 -11.52
C VAL A 238 36.39 -2.41 -11.54
N VAL A 239 36.55 -1.49 -10.58
CA VAL A 239 35.80 -0.23 -10.50
C VAL A 239 36.30 0.76 -11.54
N THR A 240 37.61 0.80 -11.77
CA THR A 240 38.25 1.61 -12.82
C THR A 240 37.93 1.11 -14.22
N GLU A 241 37.88 -0.22 -14.43
CA GLU A 241 37.47 -0.80 -15.71
C GLU A 241 36.02 -0.46 -16.07
N ARG A 242 35.09 -0.52 -15.11
CA ARG A 242 33.67 -0.17 -15.35
C ARG A 242 33.44 1.32 -15.61
N LEU A 243 34.27 2.20 -15.05
CA LEU A 243 34.19 3.65 -15.31
C LEU A 243 34.71 4.03 -16.70
N ASN A 244 35.58 3.20 -17.28
CA ASN A 244 36.18 3.43 -18.60
C ASN A 244 35.43 2.73 -19.75
N GLN A 245 34.37 1.96 -19.46
CA GLN A 245 33.51 1.43 -20.51
C GLN A 245 32.68 2.55 -21.13
N GLU A 246 32.84 2.78 -22.43
CA GLU A 246 31.98 3.69 -23.20
C GLU A 246 30.55 3.13 -23.22
N VAL A 247 29.68 3.72 -22.41
CA VAL A 247 28.24 3.44 -22.46
C VAL A 247 27.64 4.33 -23.55
N PRO A 248 26.92 3.77 -24.54
CA PRO A 248 26.25 4.54 -25.58
C PRO A 248 25.34 5.62 -24.97
N VAL A 249 25.37 6.82 -25.55
CA VAL A 249 24.54 7.96 -25.12
C VAL A 249 23.04 7.70 -25.35
N GLN A 250 22.71 6.77 -26.24
CA GLN A 250 21.36 6.39 -26.62
C GLN A 250 21.19 4.87 -26.56
N HIS A 251 20.01 4.42 -26.16
CA HIS A 251 19.64 3.01 -26.24
C HIS A 251 19.22 2.63 -27.67
N GLU A 252 19.16 1.35 -27.98
CA GLU A 252 18.58 0.86 -29.24
C GLU A 252 17.12 1.31 -29.39
N LEU A 253 16.67 1.53 -30.64
CA LEU A 253 15.29 1.95 -30.97
C LEU A 253 14.21 1.07 -30.31
N SER A 254 14.47 -0.23 -30.21
CA SER A 254 13.62 -1.23 -29.54
C SER A 254 13.30 -0.88 -28.08
N VAL A 255 14.22 -0.18 -27.40
CA VAL A 255 14.04 0.27 -26.00
C VAL A 255 13.04 1.41 -25.92
N TYR A 256 13.04 2.34 -26.87
CA TYR A 256 12.09 3.44 -26.91
C TYR A 256 10.67 2.99 -27.28
N GLU A 257 10.56 2.01 -28.18
CA GLU A 257 9.28 1.35 -28.49
C GLU A 257 8.70 0.66 -27.25
N HIS A 258 9.55 -0.03 -26.48
CA HIS A 258 9.16 -0.66 -25.22
C HIS A 258 8.63 0.34 -24.19
N LEU A 259 9.31 1.48 -24.03
CA LEU A 259 8.87 2.54 -23.12
C LEU A 259 7.54 3.17 -23.54
N ARG A 260 7.34 3.37 -24.86
CA ARG A 260 6.08 3.89 -25.40
C ARG A 260 4.91 2.94 -25.14
N ILE A 261 5.06 1.66 -25.50
CA ILE A 261 4.04 0.63 -25.28
C ILE A 261 3.76 0.47 -23.77
N GLY A 262 4.81 0.46 -22.94
CA GLY A 262 4.66 0.42 -21.47
C GLY A 262 3.89 1.62 -20.90
N SER A 263 4.16 2.83 -21.38
CA SER A 263 3.44 4.04 -20.94
C SER A 263 1.95 4.00 -21.29
N LEU A 264 1.61 3.55 -22.50
CA LEU A 264 0.23 3.39 -22.95
C LEU A 264 -0.49 2.28 -22.16
N CYS A 265 0.19 1.15 -21.93
CA CYS A 265 -0.34 0.09 -21.08
C CYS A 265 -0.61 0.59 -19.66
N SER A 266 0.25 1.44 -19.10
CA SER A 266 0.02 2.04 -17.78
C SER A 266 -1.22 2.95 -17.77
N ALA A 267 -1.35 3.83 -18.76
CA ALA A 267 -2.50 4.73 -18.89
C ALA A 267 -3.83 3.97 -19.06
N LEU A 268 -3.81 2.86 -19.79
CA LEU A 268 -4.97 2.00 -20.05
C LEU A 268 -5.16 0.90 -18.99
N ASN A 269 -4.31 0.85 -17.96
CA ASN A 269 -4.30 -0.17 -16.91
C ASN A 269 -4.18 -1.61 -17.46
N LEU A 270 -3.30 -1.85 -18.43
CA LEU A 270 -3.01 -3.15 -19.07
C LEU A 270 -1.67 -3.75 -18.56
N PRO A 271 -1.56 -4.14 -17.27
CA PRO A 271 -0.30 -4.57 -16.68
C PRO A 271 0.26 -5.88 -17.26
N PHE A 272 -0.57 -6.78 -17.77
CA PHE A 272 -0.11 -8.07 -18.31
C PHE A 272 0.34 -7.92 -19.76
N VAL A 273 -0.30 -7.03 -20.54
CA VAL A 273 0.24 -6.62 -21.85
C VAL A 273 1.64 -6.02 -21.66
N ALA A 274 1.81 -5.09 -20.72
CA ALA A 274 3.12 -4.45 -20.48
C ALA A 274 4.24 -5.47 -20.18
N GLN A 275 3.91 -6.58 -19.50
CA GLN A 275 4.86 -7.65 -19.17
C GLN A 275 5.07 -8.63 -20.33
N GLY A 276 4.01 -8.97 -21.07
CA GLY A 276 4.00 -10.05 -22.06
C GLY A 276 4.26 -9.61 -23.49
N TYR A 277 4.10 -8.32 -23.83
CA TYR A 277 4.06 -7.90 -25.24
C TYR A 277 5.36 -8.18 -26.00
N SER A 278 6.53 -8.08 -25.34
CA SER A 278 7.83 -8.32 -25.98
C SER A 278 7.95 -9.77 -26.46
N ALA A 279 7.56 -10.72 -25.60
CA ALA A 279 7.55 -12.14 -25.95
C ALA A 279 6.49 -12.44 -27.02
N ALA A 280 5.30 -11.83 -26.91
CA ALA A 280 4.25 -11.97 -27.91
C ALA A 280 4.66 -11.42 -29.28
N ALA A 281 5.36 -10.27 -29.33
CA ALA A 281 5.84 -9.66 -30.57
C ALA A 281 6.91 -10.54 -31.25
N GLN A 282 7.83 -11.11 -30.48
CA GLN A 282 8.82 -12.07 -31.01
C GLN A 282 8.14 -13.34 -31.55
N ASN A 283 7.12 -13.86 -30.87
CA ASN A 283 6.37 -15.02 -31.33
C ASN A 283 5.57 -14.71 -32.61
N ALA A 284 4.93 -13.54 -32.68
CA ALA A 284 4.21 -13.10 -33.87
C ALA A 284 5.14 -12.95 -35.08
N ALA A 285 6.35 -12.40 -34.88
CA ALA A 285 7.36 -12.31 -35.93
C ALA A 285 7.85 -13.69 -36.40
N LYS A 286 8.00 -14.67 -35.49
CA LYS A 286 8.40 -16.05 -35.83
C LYS A 286 7.33 -16.85 -36.54
N GLN A 287 6.07 -16.61 -36.20
CA GLN A 287 4.90 -17.36 -36.70
C GLN A 287 4.18 -16.64 -37.85
N GLU A 288 4.68 -15.48 -38.27
CA GLU A 288 4.07 -14.63 -39.31
C GLU A 288 2.57 -14.38 -39.06
N LEU A 289 2.21 -14.10 -37.80
CA LEU A 289 0.81 -13.89 -37.42
C LEU A 289 0.23 -12.64 -38.09
N ALA A 290 -1.05 -12.71 -38.46
CA ALA A 290 -1.78 -11.53 -38.87
C ALA A 290 -1.86 -10.52 -37.71
N TYR A 291 -1.87 -9.22 -38.04
CA TYR A 291 -1.89 -8.15 -37.03
C TYR A 291 -3.13 -8.22 -36.12
N SER A 292 -4.27 -8.67 -36.65
CA SER A 292 -5.49 -8.92 -35.87
C SER A 292 -5.28 -9.96 -34.79
N ASP A 293 -4.61 -11.06 -35.14
CA ASP A 293 -4.43 -12.23 -34.28
C ASP A 293 -3.42 -11.91 -33.17
N PHE A 294 -2.37 -11.15 -33.52
CA PHE A 294 -1.42 -10.60 -32.54
C PHE A 294 -2.12 -9.73 -31.50
N LEU A 295 -2.99 -8.80 -31.93
CA LEU A 295 -3.72 -7.92 -31.02
C LEU A 295 -4.70 -8.73 -30.14
N GLU A 296 -5.42 -9.69 -30.73
CA GLU A 296 -6.34 -10.56 -30.00
C GLU A 296 -5.61 -11.35 -28.91
N GLU A 297 -4.43 -11.91 -29.22
CA GLU A 297 -3.62 -12.68 -28.28
C GLU A 297 -3.14 -11.82 -27.10
N LEU A 298 -2.69 -10.59 -27.35
CA LEU A 298 -2.33 -9.65 -26.28
C LEU A 298 -3.52 -9.35 -25.35
N LEU A 299 -4.71 -9.12 -25.92
CA LEU A 299 -5.92 -8.86 -25.14
C LEU A 299 -6.38 -10.09 -24.36
N LYS A 300 -6.24 -11.30 -24.92
CA LYS A 300 -6.49 -12.55 -24.21
C LYS A 300 -5.54 -12.73 -23.02
N GLN A 301 -4.26 -12.43 -23.18
CA GLN A 301 -3.28 -12.47 -22.10
C GLN A 301 -3.63 -11.49 -20.97
N GLU A 302 -4.08 -10.28 -21.33
CA GLU A 302 -4.55 -9.31 -20.34
C GLU A 302 -5.78 -9.80 -19.57
N ALA A 303 -6.78 -10.31 -20.28
CA ALA A 303 -7.99 -10.85 -19.68
C ALA A 303 -7.67 -12.04 -18.76
N ALA A 304 -6.83 -12.97 -19.20
CA ALA A 304 -6.39 -14.12 -18.43
C ALA A 304 -5.61 -13.72 -17.18
N GLY A 305 -4.65 -12.79 -17.32
CA GLY A 305 -3.87 -12.28 -16.20
C GLY A 305 -4.74 -11.57 -15.15
N ARG A 306 -5.69 -10.73 -15.58
CA ARG A 306 -6.64 -10.06 -14.66
C ARG A 306 -7.50 -11.08 -13.92
N LYS A 307 -8.01 -12.09 -14.63
CA LYS A 307 -8.78 -13.18 -14.02
C LYS A 307 -7.95 -13.93 -12.99
N ALA A 308 -6.73 -14.36 -13.33
CA ALA A 308 -5.83 -15.06 -12.41
C ALA A 308 -5.49 -14.22 -11.17
N ARG A 309 -5.22 -12.93 -11.34
CA ARG A 309 -4.98 -12.00 -10.22
C ARG A 309 -6.21 -11.84 -9.35
N GLN A 310 -7.39 -11.68 -9.94
CA GLN A 310 -8.65 -11.60 -9.19
C GLN A 310 -8.86 -12.87 -8.35
N GLN A 311 -8.70 -14.05 -8.95
CA GLN A 311 -8.83 -15.35 -8.28
C GLN A 311 -7.84 -15.49 -7.10
N SER A 312 -6.57 -15.11 -7.31
CA SER A 312 -5.54 -15.11 -6.27
C SER A 312 -5.88 -14.18 -5.11
N VAL A 313 -6.32 -12.94 -5.42
CA VAL A 313 -6.70 -11.96 -4.40
C VAL A 313 -7.92 -12.43 -3.60
N LEU A 314 -8.96 -12.94 -4.27
CA LEU A 314 -10.17 -13.44 -3.60
C LEU A 314 -9.88 -14.66 -2.74
N THR A 315 -9.06 -15.60 -3.21
CA THR A 315 -8.63 -16.77 -2.43
C THR A 315 -7.91 -16.33 -1.15
N ARG A 316 -7.00 -15.34 -1.25
CA ARG A 316 -6.29 -14.80 -0.09
C ARG A 316 -7.23 -14.07 0.88
N MET A 317 -8.16 -13.26 0.37
CA MET A 317 -9.14 -12.55 1.19
C MET A 317 -10.11 -13.49 1.92
N ALA A 318 -10.45 -14.62 1.29
CA ALA A 318 -11.31 -15.61 1.90
C ALA A 318 -10.75 -16.17 3.20
N GLY A 319 -9.42 -16.26 3.33
CA GLY A 319 -8.77 -16.64 4.59
C GLY A 319 -8.94 -18.11 4.96
N PHE A 320 -8.94 -19.01 3.96
CA PHE A 320 -8.97 -20.44 4.20
C PHE A 320 -7.74 -20.89 5.00
N PRO A 321 -7.90 -21.80 5.98
CA PRO A 321 -6.77 -22.33 6.77
C PRO A 321 -5.84 -23.20 5.93
N ALA A 322 -6.39 -23.87 4.92
CA ALA A 322 -5.66 -24.61 3.90
C ALA A 322 -6.46 -24.56 2.59
N ILE A 323 -5.79 -24.66 1.44
CA ILE A 323 -6.48 -24.82 0.16
C ILE A 323 -6.86 -26.30 0.04
N LYS A 324 -8.15 -26.56 -0.21
CA LYS A 324 -8.71 -27.88 -0.48
C LYS A 324 -9.56 -27.79 -1.73
N THR A 325 -9.52 -28.84 -2.57
CA THR A 325 -10.35 -28.91 -3.79
C THR A 325 -11.34 -30.06 -3.69
N LEU A 326 -12.34 -30.05 -4.57
CA LEU A 326 -13.30 -31.16 -4.67
C LEU A 326 -12.63 -32.42 -5.24
N ASP A 327 -11.60 -32.24 -6.08
CA ASP A 327 -10.85 -33.34 -6.68
C ASP A 327 -9.99 -34.08 -5.63
N ASP A 328 -9.52 -33.37 -4.59
CA ASP A 328 -8.81 -33.96 -3.45
C ASP A 328 -9.74 -34.73 -2.50
N PHE A 329 -11.07 -34.67 -2.69
CA PHE A 329 -12.03 -35.30 -1.80
C PHE A 329 -12.24 -36.78 -2.15
N ASN A 330 -11.98 -37.67 -1.20
CA ASN A 330 -12.18 -39.09 -1.42
C ASN A 330 -13.67 -39.48 -1.23
N TYR A 331 -14.37 -39.67 -2.34
CA TYR A 331 -15.78 -40.07 -2.39
C TYR A 331 -16.06 -41.48 -1.87
N GLU A 332 -15.08 -42.39 -1.87
CA GLU A 332 -15.27 -43.76 -1.36
C GLU A 332 -15.44 -43.80 0.16
N PHE A 333 -14.96 -42.75 0.84
CA PHE A 333 -14.92 -42.68 2.30
C PHE A 333 -16.15 -42.01 2.92
N ALA A 334 -16.76 -41.07 2.21
CA ALA A 334 -17.91 -40.31 2.68
C ALA A 334 -19.23 -41.04 2.35
N LYS A 335 -19.69 -41.90 3.26
CA LYS A 335 -21.02 -42.53 3.13
C LYS A 335 -22.11 -41.47 3.33
N GLY A 336 -23.14 -41.48 2.48
CA GLY A 336 -24.29 -40.57 2.57
C GLY A 336 -24.20 -39.31 1.71
N VAL A 337 -23.02 -38.97 1.17
CA VAL A 337 -22.89 -37.85 0.23
C VAL A 337 -23.16 -38.33 -1.19
N LYS A 338 -24.27 -37.91 -1.78
CA LYS A 338 -24.57 -38.21 -3.18
C LYS A 338 -23.64 -37.39 -4.09
N LYS A 339 -22.86 -38.05 -4.94
CA LYS A 339 -21.95 -37.38 -5.89
C LYS A 339 -22.65 -36.31 -6.74
N ALA A 340 -23.85 -36.62 -7.23
CA ALA A 340 -24.68 -35.69 -7.99
C ALA A 340 -25.02 -34.40 -7.22
N GLN A 341 -25.30 -34.49 -5.92
CA GLN A 341 -25.58 -33.32 -5.08
C GLN A 341 -24.33 -32.45 -4.91
N LEU A 342 -23.14 -33.06 -4.76
CA LEU A 342 -21.89 -32.29 -4.71
C LEU A 342 -21.55 -31.65 -6.06
N GLU A 343 -21.81 -32.31 -7.17
CA GLU A 343 -21.63 -31.75 -8.51
C GLU A 343 -22.57 -30.56 -8.76
N GLU A 344 -23.82 -30.64 -8.29
CA GLU A 344 -24.77 -29.52 -8.30
C GLU A 344 -24.27 -28.34 -7.46
N LEU A 345 -23.81 -28.59 -6.23
CA LEU A 345 -23.21 -27.56 -5.38
C LEU A 345 -21.94 -26.98 -5.99
N ALA A 346 -21.14 -27.80 -6.69
CA ALA A 346 -19.95 -27.35 -7.41
C ALA A 346 -20.29 -26.40 -8.58
N ALA A 347 -21.51 -26.41 -9.10
CA ALA A 347 -21.95 -25.43 -10.09
C ALA A 347 -22.17 -24.03 -9.47
N LEU A 348 -22.19 -23.91 -8.14
CA LEU A 348 -22.36 -22.65 -7.39
C LEU A 348 -23.70 -21.93 -7.60
N ASN A 349 -24.68 -22.58 -8.23
CA ASN A 349 -26.02 -22.02 -8.46
C ASN A 349 -26.72 -21.62 -7.15
N PHE A 350 -26.44 -22.32 -6.06
CA PHE A 350 -26.96 -21.99 -4.73
C PHE A 350 -26.53 -20.59 -4.28
N VAL A 351 -25.35 -20.10 -4.70
CA VAL A 351 -24.87 -18.74 -4.38
C VAL A 351 -25.63 -17.67 -5.13
N GLU A 352 -26.03 -17.95 -6.38
CA GLU A 352 -26.85 -17.02 -7.16
C GLU A 352 -28.30 -16.95 -6.65
N ARG A 353 -28.78 -18.03 -6.03
CA ARG A 353 -30.12 -18.12 -5.43
C ARG A 353 -30.18 -17.70 -3.96
N ASN A 354 -29.04 -17.31 -3.36
CA ASN A 354 -28.92 -17.04 -1.91
C ASN A 354 -29.37 -18.22 -1.02
N GLU A 355 -29.18 -19.44 -1.50
CA GLU A 355 -29.45 -20.67 -0.74
C GLU A 355 -28.25 -20.99 0.15
N ASN A 356 -28.50 -21.62 1.30
CA ASN A 356 -27.48 -22.05 2.25
C ASN A 356 -27.07 -23.49 1.99
N VAL A 357 -25.91 -23.88 2.51
CA VAL A 357 -25.46 -25.28 2.54
C VAL A 357 -25.12 -25.64 3.97
N VAL A 358 -25.68 -26.75 4.46
CA VAL A 358 -25.41 -27.20 5.83
C VAL A 358 -24.82 -28.60 5.78
N LEU A 359 -23.54 -28.69 6.16
CA LEU A 359 -22.78 -29.93 6.22
C LEU A 359 -22.83 -30.48 7.65
N VAL A 360 -23.49 -31.62 7.84
CA VAL A 360 -23.71 -32.22 9.18
C VAL A 360 -23.13 -33.62 9.22
N GLY A 361 -22.45 -33.98 10.32
CA GLY A 361 -21.85 -35.31 10.47
C GLY A 361 -20.77 -35.39 11.54
N PRO A 362 -20.27 -36.60 11.91
CA PRO A 362 -19.31 -36.76 12.99
C PRO A 362 -17.94 -36.14 12.67
N SER A 363 -17.07 -36.04 13.67
CA SER A 363 -15.75 -35.41 13.49
C SER A 363 -14.87 -36.20 12.51
N GLY A 364 -14.12 -35.48 11.66
CA GLY A 364 -13.15 -36.09 10.75
C GLY A 364 -13.68 -36.68 9.44
N VAL A 365 -14.97 -36.54 9.13
CA VAL A 365 -15.58 -37.06 7.87
C VAL A 365 -15.43 -36.16 6.63
N GLY A 366 -14.78 -35.00 6.77
CA GLY A 366 -14.50 -34.11 5.63
C GLY A 366 -15.48 -32.93 5.42
N LYS A 367 -16.33 -32.60 6.39
CA LYS A 367 -17.23 -31.41 6.34
C LYS A 367 -16.47 -30.11 6.02
N THR A 368 -15.45 -29.79 6.81
CA THR A 368 -14.61 -28.61 6.62
C THR A 368 -13.88 -28.65 5.28
N HIS A 369 -13.46 -29.83 4.81
CA HIS A 369 -12.84 -29.99 3.49
C HIS A 369 -13.80 -29.57 2.38
N LEU A 370 -15.03 -30.08 2.39
CA LEU A 370 -16.04 -29.73 1.39
C LEU A 370 -16.43 -28.25 1.47
N ALA A 371 -16.57 -27.69 2.67
CA ALA A 371 -16.86 -26.27 2.84
C ALA A 371 -15.76 -25.39 2.22
N ILE A 372 -14.49 -25.71 2.50
CA ILE A 372 -13.34 -25.03 1.92
C ILE A 372 -13.28 -25.24 0.40
N ALA A 373 -13.54 -26.45 -0.09
CA ALA A 373 -13.48 -26.78 -1.51
C ALA A 373 -14.55 -26.02 -2.34
N LEU A 374 -15.78 -25.96 -1.84
CA LEU A 374 -16.84 -25.14 -2.43
C LEU A 374 -16.49 -23.65 -2.34
N GLY A 375 -15.98 -23.20 -1.21
CA GLY A 375 -15.51 -21.82 -1.02
C GLY A 375 -14.38 -21.42 -1.96
N TYR A 376 -13.41 -22.31 -2.14
CA TYR A 376 -12.29 -22.13 -3.05
C TYR A 376 -12.78 -22.04 -4.48
N ARG A 377 -13.68 -22.95 -4.90
CA ARG A 377 -14.31 -22.92 -6.22
C ARG A 377 -15.09 -21.61 -6.44
N ALA A 378 -15.80 -21.12 -5.43
CA ALA A 378 -16.46 -19.82 -5.48
C ALA A 378 -15.47 -18.66 -5.66
N ALA A 379 -14.37 -18.65 -4.90
CA ALA A 379 -13.31 -17.65 -5.07
C ALA A 379 -12.67 -17.71 -6.47
N GLN A 380 -12.48 -18.92 -7.02
CA GLN A 380 -12.01 -19.12 -8.39
C GLN A 380 -13.03 -18.66 -9.45
N ALA A 381 -14.33 -18.70 -9.14
CA ALA A 381 -15.40 -18.16 -9.98
C ALA A 381 -15.57 -16.63 -9.85
N GLY A 382 -14.73 -15.94 -9.08
CA GLY A 382 -14.81 -14.48 -8.89
C GLY A 382 -15.78 -14.04 -7.78
N ILE A 383 -16.32 -14.99 -7.01
CA ILE A 383 -17.26 -14.71 -5.91
C ILE A 383 -16.47 -14.31 -4.66
N LYS A 384 -16.86 -13.22 -4.02
CA LYS A 384 -16.28 -12.79 -2.74
C LYS A 384 -16.73 -13.73 -1.62
N THR A 385 -15.80 -14.57 -1.17
CA THR A 385 -16.03 -15.56 -0.12
C THR A 385 -15.26 -15.21 1.14
N ARG A 386 -15.77 -15.62 2.31
CA ARG A 386 -15.06 -15.52 3.59
C ARG A 386 -15.20 -16.81 4.40
N PHE A 387 -14.09 -17.30 4.94
CA PHE A 387 -14.04 -18.40 5.90
C PHE A 387 -13.80 -17.86 7.33
N THR A 388 -14.53 -18.41 8.30
CA THR A 388 -14.31 -18.19 9.73
C THR A 388 -14.79 -19.41 10.52
N THR A 389 -14.19 -19.66 11.68
CA THR A 389 -14.80 -20.57 12.66
C THR A 389 -15.92 -19.84 13.40
N ALA A 390 -16.87 -20.60 13.97
CA ALA A 390 -17.91 -20.04 14.82
C ALA A 390 -17.31 -19.33 16.04
N ALA A 391 -16.25 -19.89 16.64
CA ALA A 391 -15.56 -19.31 17.78
C ALA A 391 -14.89 -17.95 17.44
N ASP A 392 -14.16 -17.87 16.33
CA ASP A 392 -13.51 -16.63 15.88
C ASP A 392 -14.55 -15.56 15.52
N LEU A 393 -15.66 -15.98 14.92
CA LEU A 393 -16.78 -15.09 14.62
C LEU A 393 -17.36 -14.52 15.92
N MET A 394 -17.58 -15.34 16.95
CA MET A 394 -18.07 -14.85 18.24
C MET A 394 -17.10 -13.89 18.90
N LEU A 395 -15.80 -14.19 18.90
CA LEU A 395 -14.79 -13.28 19.43
C LEU A 395 -14.85 -11.90 18.73
N LEU A 396 -14.97 -11.90 17.40
CA LEU A 396 -15.09 -10.69 16.60
C LEU A 396 -16.35 -9.90 16.92
N LEU A 397 -17.51 -10.58 17.01
CA LEU A 397 -18.79 -9.92 17.28
C LEU A 397 -18.87 -9.38 18.71
N THR A 398 -18.43 -10.13 19.72
CA THR A 398 -18.43 -9.68 21.11
C THR A 398 -17.52 -8.46 21.28
N THR A 399 -16.34 -8.46 20.65
CA THR A 399 -15.44 -7.30 20.65
C THR A 399 -16.11 -6.07 20.01
N ALA A 400 -16.77 -6.26 18.85
CA ALA A 400 -17.47 -5.18 18.16
C ALA A 400 -18.68 -4.64 18.95
N TYR A 401 -19.38 -5.52 19.66
CA TYR A 401 -20.50 -5.16 20.53
C TYR A 401 -20.01 -4.31 21.71
N GLN A 402 -18.96 -4.75 22.42
CA GLN A 402 -18.34 -4.01 23.52
C GLN A 402 -17.81 -2.62 23.09
N GLN A 403 -17.36 -2.48 21.84
CA GLN A 403 -16.86 -1.23 21.28
C GLN A 403 -17.95 -0.35 20.65
N ASN A 404 -19.24 -0.71 20.77
CA ASN A 404 -20.37 -0.03 20.12
C ASN A 404 -20.19 0.13 18.59
N ASN A 405 -19.50 -0.81 17.94
CA ASN A 405 -19.15 -0.78 16.52
C ASN A 405 -19.77 -1.93 15.72
N MET A 406 -20.87 -2.50 16.22
CA MET A 406 -21.53 -3.67 15.63
C MET A 406 -22.02 -3.42 14.21
N LYS A 407 -22.70 -2.28 13.96
CA LYS A 407 -23.25 -1.95 12.63
C LYS A 407 -22.18 -1.89 11.53
N ALA A 408 -21.06 -1.21 11.79
CA ALA A 408 -19.98 -1.11 10.81
C ALA A 408 -19.30 -2.46 10.58
N THR A 409 -19.16 -3.26 11.66
CA THR A 409 -18.57 -4.61 11.60
C THR A 409 -19.42 -5.56 10.78
N LEU A 410 -20.74 -5.59 11.00
CA LEU A 410 -21.69 -6.37 10.17
C LEU A 410 -21.62 -5.95 8.69
N HIS A 411 -21.55 -4.65 8.42
CA HIS A 411 -21.47 -4.17 7.04
C HIS A 411 -20.16 -4.58 6.35
N ARG A 412 -19.02 -4.40 7.03
CA ARG A 412 -17.69 -4.61 6.43
C ARG A 412 -17.27 -6.09 6.39
N THR A 413 -17.61 -6.86 7.41
CA THR A 413 -17.10 -8.22 7.60
C THR A 413 -18.10 -9.29 7.18
N ILE A 414 -19.39 -8.95 7.11
CA ILE A 414 -20.45 -9.92 6.80
C ILE A 414 -21.07 -9.59 5.44
N LYS A 415 -21.72 -8.44 5.31
CA LYS A 415 -22.42 -8.03 4.07
C LYS A 415 -21.51 -7.83 2.85
N ALA A 416 -20.19 -7.71 3.05
CA ALA A 416 -19.24 -7.52 1.96
C ALA A 416 -18.99 -8.80 1.13
N TYR A 417 -19.41 -9.96 1.64
CA TYR A 417 -19.17 -11.28 1.04
C TYR A 417 -20.48 -11.90 0.56
N ARG A 418 -20.47 -12.46 -0.65
CA ARG A 418 -21.63 -13.17 -1.23
C ARG A 418 -21.75 -14.59 -0.67
N LEU A 419 -20.63 -15.16 -0.21
CA LEU A 419 -20.56 -16.49 0.39
C LEU A 419 -19.79 -16.43 1.71
N MET A 420 -20.44 -16.83 2.80
CA MET A 420 -19.80 -16.93 4.12
C MET A 420 -19.73 -18.40 4.55
N ILE A 421 -18.55 -18.85 4.97
CA ILE A 421 -18.35 -20.19 5.53
C ILE A 421 -18.13 -20.05 7.03
N ILE A 422 -18.99 -20.68 7.82
CA ILE A 422 -18.93 -20.74 9.27
C ILE A 422 -18.67 -22.18 9.67
N ASP A 423 -17.43 -22.45 10.05
CA ASP A 423 -16.97 -23.79 10.42
C ASP A 423 -17.15 -24.05 11.94
N GLU A 424 -17.37 -25.32 12.29
CA GLU A 424 -17.44 -25.82 13.67
C GLU A 424 -18.58 -25.22 14.53
N VAL A 425 -19.76 -25.02 13.92
CA VAL A 425 -20.96 -24.65 14.69
C VAL A 425 -21.40 -25.85 15.54
N GLY A 426 -21.55 -25.63 16.84
CA GLY A 426 -21.93 -26.69 17.80
C GLY A 426 -20.81 -27.25 18.66
N TYR A 427 -19.55 -26.81 18.46
CA TYR A 427 -18.44 -27.31 19.28
C TYR A 427 -18.27 -26.55 20.61
N VAL A 428 -18.44 -25.23 20.58
CA VAL A 428 -18.34 -24.37 21.78
C VAL A 428 -19.72 -23.86 22.15
N PRO A 429 -20.22 -24.14 23.37
CA PRO A 429 -21.49 -23.60 23.83
C PRO A 429 -21.40 -22.07 23.93
N MET A 430 -22.40 -21.40 23.38
CA MET A 430 -22.51 -19.94 23.37
C MET A 430 -23.34 -19.48 24.57
N ASN A 431 -22.94 -18.37 25.17
CA ASN A 431 -23.80 -17.68 26.13
C ASN A 431 -24.95 -16.96 25.40
N ARG A 432 -25.94 -16.47 26.16
CA ARG A 432 -27.14 -15.82 25.57
C ARG A 432 -26.81 -14.61 24.70
N GLU A 433 -25.80 -13.82 25.08
CA GLU A 433 -25.37 -12.65 24.31
C GLU A 433 -24.76 -13.08 22.97
N GLN A 434 -23.84 -14.04 22.97
CA GLN A 434 -23.23 -14.61 21.77
C GLN A 434 -24.26 -15.25 20.85
N ALA A 435 -25.22 -16.01 21.41
CA ALA A 435 -26.30 -16.60 20.64
C ALA A 435 -27.15 -15.54 19.93
N ASN A 436 -27.47 -14.43 20.61
CA ASN A 436 -28.16 -13.29 20.00
C ASN A 436 -27.33 -12.61 18.91
N LEU A 437 -26.02 -12.44 19.13
CA LEU A 437 -25.12 -11.86 18.12
C LEU A 437 -25.02 -12.76 16.88
N PHE A 438 -24.93 -14.08 17.07
CA PHE A 438 -24.94 -15.04 15.96
C PHE A 438 -26.28 -15.02 15.21
N PHE A 439 -27.41 -14.97 15.91
CA PHE A 439 -28.72 -14.78 15.29
C PHE A 439 -28.77 -13.52 14.41
N GLN A 440 -28.23 -12.40 14.88
CA GLN A 440 -28.15 -11.17 14.08
C GLN A 440 -27.35 -11.35 12.79
N VAL A 441 -26.30 -12.17 12.80
CA VAL A 441 -25.53 -12.51 11.60
C VAL A 441 -26.38 -13.30 10.61
N ILE A 442 -27.02 -14.38 11.05
CA ILE A 442 -27.87 -15.21 10.20
C ILE A 442 -29.04 -14.39 9.64
N ALA A 443 -29.70 -13.58 10.47
CA ALA A 443 -30.77 -12.68 10.04
C ALA A 443 -30.29 -11.61 9.05
N THR A 444 -29.03 -11.17 9.14
CA THR A 444 -28.44 -10.20 8.21
C THR A 444 -28.14 -10.82 6.84
N LEU A 445 -27.74 -12.09 6.82
CA LEU A 445 -27.38 -12.84 5.61
C LEU A 445 -28.60 -13.44 4.91
N TYR A 446 -29.67 -13.72 5.66
CA TYR A 446 -30.92 -14.29 5.17
C TYR A 446 -31.43 -13.59 3.90
N GLU A 447 -31.68 -14.39 2.85
CA GLU A 447 -32.13 -13.99 1.50
C GLU A 447 -31.21 -13.00 0.76
N LYS A 448 -30.01 -12.71 1.29
CA LYS A 448 -29.08 -11.72 0.72
C LYS A 448 -27.72 -12.30 0.35
N SER A 449 -27.30 -13.36 1.03
CA SER A 449 -25.99 -13.98 0.83
C SER A 449 -26.06 -15.43 1.29
N SER A 450 -25.36 -16.31 0.60
CA SER A 450 -25.31 -17.72 0.95
C SER A 450 -24.37 -17.99 2.10
N VAL A 451 -24.76 -18.94 2.95
CA VAL A 451 -23.96 -19.40 4.08
C VAL A 451 -23.69 -20.90 3.94
N ILE A 452 -22.42 -21.29 4.09
CA ILE A 452 -22.06 -22.69 4.31
C ILE A 452 -21.78 -22.85 5.80
N VAL A 453 -22.47 -23.78 6.44
CA VAL A 453 -22.24 -24.12 7.85
C VAL A 453 -21.75 -25.55 7.98
N THR A 454 -20.77 -25.79 8.84
CA THR A 454 -20.41 -27.14 9.26
C THR A 454 -20.80 -27.37 10.72
N SER A 455 -21.38 -28.54 11.02
CA SER A 455 -21.72 -28.92 12.38
C SER A 455 -21.51 -30.41 12.62
N ASN A 456 -21.09 -30.74 13.84
CA ASN A 456 -21.05 -32.11 14.35
C ASN A 456 -22.33 -32.53 15.09
N LEU A 457 -23.23 -31.58 15.37
CA LEU A 457 -24.47 -31.82 16.10
C LEU A 457 -25.66 -31.93 15.14
N PRO A 458 -26.59 -32.87 15.37
CA PRO A 458 -27.89 -32.86 14.70
C PRO A 458 -28.69 -31.61 15.13
N PHE A 459 -29.58 -31.13 14.26
CA PHE A 459 -30.33 -29.89 14.49
C PHE A 459 -31.12 -29.87 15.81
N GLY A 460 -31.63 -31.01 16.27
CA GLY A 460 -32.36 -31.12 17.53
C GLY A 460 -31.51 -30.91 18.79
N GLN A 461 -30.18 -30.85 18.67
CA GLN A 461 -29.25 -30.61 19.78
C GLN A 461 -28.63 -29.20 19.74
N TRP A 462 -29.03 -28.35 18.79
CA TRP A 462 -28.47 -27.01 18.66
C TRP A 462 -28.87 -26.10 19.83
N ASP A 463 -30.01 -26.35 20.47
CA ASP A 463 -30.47 -25.64 21.66
C ASP A 463 -29.43 -25.67 22.79
N THR A 464 -28.77 -26.82 23.00
CA THR A 464 -27.68 -26.96 23.98
C THR A 464 -26.48 -26.06 23.67
N THR A 465 -26.26 -25.73 22.39
CA THR A 465 -25.19 -24.82 21.96
C THR A 465 -25.62 -23.35 22.09
N PHE A 466 -26.88 -23.01 21.81
CA PHE A 466 -27.39 -21.63 21.84
C PHE A 466 -28.07 -21.30 23.17
N ALA A 467 -27.28 -21.35 24.25
CA ALA A 467 -27.70 -20.93 25.60
C ALA A 467 -28.94 -21.66 26.16
N GLN A 468 -29.23 -22.89 25.70
CA GLN A 468 -30.44 -23.65 26.07
C GLN A 468 -31.74 -22.89 25.75
N ASP A 469 -31.70 -21.94 24.81
CA ASP A 469 -32.84 -21.15 24.38
C ASP A 469 -33.47 -21.80 23.15
N THR A 470 -34.49 -22.62 23.38
CA THR A 470 -35.22 -23.33 22.31
C THR A 470 -35.90 -22.36 21.35
N THR A 471 -36.37 -21.20 21.83
CA THR A 471 -37.07 -20.21 21.00
C THR A 471 -36.14 -19.50 20.04
N LEU A 472 -34.97 -19.03 20.53
CA LEU A 472 -33.95 -18.41 19.70
C LEU A 472 -33.39 -19.41 18.68
N THR A 473 -33.13 -20.65 19.11
CA THR A 473 -32.61 -21.71 18.26
C THR A 473 -33.58 -22.04 17.13
N ALA A 474 -34.88 -22.16 17.44
CA ALA A 474 -35.91 -22.39 16.43
C ALA A 474 -35.95 -21.26 15.40
N ALA A 475 -35.92 -19.99 15.85
CA ALA A 475 -35.92 -18.82 14.96
C ALA A 475 -34.65 -18.72 14.08
N LEU A 476 -33.52 -19.20 14.58
CA LEU A 476 -32.26 -19.27 13.84
C LEU A 476 -32.30 -20.38 12.79
N LEU A 477 -32.70 -21.59 13.18
CA LEU A 477 -32.79 -22.74 12.30
C LEU A 477 -33.82 -22.52 11.18
N ASP A 478 -34.95 -21.90 11.49
CA ASP A 478 -35.96 -21.49 10.50
C ASP A 478 -35.33 -20.68 9.37
N ARG A 479 -34.62 -19.59 9.70
CA ARG A 479 -33.94 -18.75 8.70
C ARG A 479 -32.77 -19.45 8.00
N LEU A 480 -32.01 -20.26 8.72
CA LEU A 480 -30.86 -20.96 8.15
C LEU A 480 -31.30 -22.07 7.17
N LEU A 481 -32.38 -22.79 7.48
CA LEU A 481 -32.82 -23.99 6.76
C LEU A 481 -33.94 -23.76 5.75
N HIS A 482 -34.62 -22.62 5.76
CA HIS A 482 -35.72 -22.33 4.83
C HIS A 482 -35.31 -22.52 3.36
N HIS A 483 -34.13 -22.01 2.98
CA HIS A 483 -33.53 -22.21 1.67
C HIS A 483 -32.16 -22.84 1.84
N ALA A 484 -32.09 -24.14 2.15
CA ALA A 484 -30.83 -24.82 2.42
C ALA A 484 -30.70 -26.20 1.77
N HIS A 485 -29.49 -26.47 1.28
CA HIS A 485 -29.04 -27.80 0.91
C HIS A 485 -28.42 -28.48 2.12
N ILE A 486 -29.12 -29.46 2.69
CA ILE A 486 -28.60 -30.25 3.80
C ILE A 486 -27.81 -31.43 3.24
N VAL A 487 -26.54 -31.54 3.62
CA VAL A 487 -25.64 -32.62 3.20
C VAL A 487 -25.19 -33.40 4.43
N PRO A 488 -25.88 -34.50 4.78
CA PRO A 488 -25.44 -35.39 5.83
C PRO A 488 -24.22 -36.19 5.35
N ILE A 489 -23.16 -36.20 6.17
CA ILE A 489 -21.93 -36.95 5.90
C ILE A 489 -21.75 -37.96 7.02
N ALA A 490 -21.70 -39.24 6.66
CA ALA A 490 -21.38 -40.35 7.54
C ALA A 490 -20.09 -41.04 7.09
N GLY A 491 -19.44 -41.74 8.02
CA GLY A 491 -18.19 -42.44 7.74
C GLY A 491 -17.25 -42.41 8.93
N ASP A 492 -16.14 -43.13 8.82
CA ASP A 492 -15.09 -43.12 9.82
C ASP A 492 -14.34 -41.78 9.80
N SER A 493 -13.51 -41.50 10.82
CA SER A 493 -12.68 -40.29 10.84
C SER A 493 -11.45 -40.45 9.95
N TYR A 494 -11.30 -39.59 8.95
CA TYR A 494 -10.13 -39.54 8.06
C TYR A 494 -8.84 -39.26 8.84
N ARG A 495 -8.94 -38.46 9.92
CA ARG A 495 -7.80 -38.11 10.80
C ARG A 495 -7.25 -39.34 11.52
N LEU A 496 -8.13 -40.25 11.98
CA LEU A 496 -7.73 -41.48 12.67
C LEU A 496 -7.07 -42.49 11.72
N ARG A 497 -7.46 -42.50 10.44
CA ARG A 497 -6.85 -43.39 9.44
C ARG A 497 -5.41 -43.00 9.11
N HIS A 498 -5.12 -41.71 8.95
CA HIS A 498 -3.73 -41.25 8.76
C HIS A 498 -2.85 -41.62 9.97
N GLN A 499 -3.39 -41.53 11.20
CA GLN A 499 -2.67 -41.94 12.41
C GLN A 499 -2.50 -43.46 12.52
N ARG A 500 -3.47 -44.27 12.07
CA ARG A 500 -3.35 -45.74 11.96
C ARG A 500 -2.34 -46.17 10.89
N GLN A 501 -2.33 -45.52 9.72
CA GLN A 501 -1.35 -45.79 8.66
C GLN A 501 0.06 -45.29 9.01
N ALA A 502 0.17 -44.24 9.83
CA ALA A 502 1.44 -43.77 10.38
C ALA A 502 1.94 -44.57 11.61
N GLY A 503 1.25 -45.66 11.99
CA GLY A 503 1.65 -46.54 13.09
C GLY A 503 1.46 -45.96 14.50
N MET A 504 0.71 -44.87 14.67
CA MET A 504 0.60 -44.15 15.95
C MET A 504 -0.64 -44.52 16.79
N ILE A 505 -1.53 -45.39 16.31
CA ILE A 505 -2.71 -45.85 17.07
C ILE A 505 -2.76 -47.38 17.03
N HIS A 506 -2.39 -48.02 18.13
CA HIS A 506 -2.82 -49.39 18.44
C HIS A 506 -4.29 -49.36 18.87
N PRO A 507 -5.11 -50.37 18.51
CA PRO A 507 -6.47 -50.47 19.00
C PRO A 507 -6.42 -50.62 20.53
N ILE A 508 -6.84 -49.58 21.26
CA ILE A 508 -7.18 -49.74 22.67
C ILE A 508 -8.49 -50.53 22.68
N VAL A 509 -8.37 -51.84 22.86
CA VAL A 509 -9.47 -52.71 23.23
C VAL A 509 -9.82 -52.31 24.66
N TYR A 510 -10.89 -51.55 24.86
CA TYR A 510 -11.54 -51.52 26.16
C TYR A 510 -12.27 -52.86 26.31
N GLN A 511 -11.60 -53.84 26.93
CA GLN A 511 -12.31 -54.86 27.70
C GLN A 511 -12.66 -54.21 29.03
N PHE A 512 -13.92 -53.86 29.21
CA PHE A 512 -14.77 -54.17 30.38
C PHE A 512 -16.16 -53.56 30.16
#